data_AF-A0A173Z6U4-F1
#
_entry.id   AF-A0A173Z6U4-F1
#
_cell.length_a   1.000
_cell.length_b   1.000
_cell.length_c   1.000
_cell.angle_alpha   90.00
_cell.angle_beta   90.00
_cell.angle_gamma   90.00
#
_symmetry.space_group_name_H-M   'P 1'
#
loop_
_entity.id
_entity.type
_entity.pdbx_description
1 polymer ?
#
loop_
_entity_poly.entity_id
_entity_poly.type
_entity_poly.pdbx_seq_one_letter_code
_entity_poly.pdbx_strand_id
1 'polypeptide(L)' 'MENLYFEVDFEKYCKTCEHKDLDEKCDPCCECLDHGCNTQSERPVNWKEKNE' A
#
# COMPACT_ATOMS: atom_id res chain seq x y z
N MET A 1 -0.43 3.68 -25.23
CA MET A 1 -0.68 4.15 -23.85
C MET A 1 0.50 3.69 -23.04
N GLU A 2 1.35 4.60 -22.59
CA GLU A 2 2.34 4.26 -21.57
C GLU A 2 1.56 3.99 -20.28
N ASN A 3 1.59 2.75 -19.81
CA ASN A 3 1.09 2.44 -18.49
C ASN A 3 2.03 3.14 -17.49
N LEU A 4 1.62 4.29 -16.96
CA LEU A 4 2.33 4.91 -15.85
C LEU A 4 2.16 4.03 -14.63
N TYR A 5 3.20 3.30 -14.28
CA TYR A 5 3.32 2.63 -13.00
C TYR A 5 3.96 3.59 -12.02
N PHE A 6 3.24 3.85 -10.93
CA PHE A 6 3.73 4.59 -9.77
C PHE A 6 4.28 3.58 -8.78
N GLU A 7 5.50 3.80 -8.33
CA GLU A 7 6.08 3.02 -7.23
C GLU A 7 5.28 3.27 -5.95
N VAL A 8 4.99 2.21 -5.21
CA VAL A 8 4.22 2.33 -3.97
C VAL A 8 5.14 2.82 -2.85
N ASP A 9 4.73 3.90 -2.18
CA ASP A 9 5.44 4.46 -1.02
C ASP A 9 4.90 3.84 0.28
N PHE A 10 5.37 2.63 0.60
CA PHE A 10 4.99 1.93 1.82
C PHE A 10 5.36 2.73 3.08
N GLU A 11 6.47 3.46 3.07
CA GLU A 11 6.92 4.20 4.25
C GLU A 11 5.96 5.34 4.60
N LYS A 12 5.44 6.05 3.60
CA LYS A 12 4.46 7.13 3.78
C LYS A 12 3.08 6.61 4.13
N TYR A 13 2.61 5.57 3.45
CA TYR A 13 1.22 5.11 3.55
C TYR A 13 0.99 4.05 4.64
N CYS A 14 1.92 3.11 4.88
CA CYS A 14 1.73 2.11 5.93
C CYS A 14 1.67 2.74 7.33
N LYS A 15 2.37 3.87 7.56
CA LYS A 15 2.34 4.62 8.83
C LYS A 15 0.96 5.21 9.17
N THR A 16 0.16 5.54 8.14
CA THR A 16 -1.20 6.12 8.27
C THR A 16 -2.32 5.11 7.99
N CYS A 17 -1.96 3.87 7.67
CA CYS A 17 -2.90 2.80 7.40
C CYS A 17 -3.61 2.31 8.67
N GLU A 18 -4.84 1.82 8.56
CA GLU A 18 -5.52 1.12 9.66
C GLU A 18 -4.72 -0.12 10.13
N HIS A 19 -3.96 -0.73 9.22
CA HIS A 19 -3.15 -1.93 9.45
C HIS A 19 -1.69 -1.63 9.83
N LYS A 20 -1.36 -0.41 10.28
CA LYS A 20 0.04 -0.03 10.61
C LYS A 20 0.73 -0.94 11.63
N ASP A 21 -0.06 -1.57 12.50
CA ASP A 21 0.41 -2.44 13.59
C ASP A 21 0.38 -3.93 13.19
N LEU A 22 -0.05 -4.25 11.96
CA LEU A 22 -0.08 -5.60 11.41
C LEU A 22 1.27 -5.95 10.78
N ASP A 23 1.75 -7.17 10.99
CA ASP A 23 2.97 -7.66 10.33
C ASP A 23 2.81 -7.63 8.81
N GLU A 24 3.85 -7.22 8.10
CA GLU A 24 3.83 -7.08 6.65
C GLU A 24 3.59 -8.40 5.91
N LYS A 25 3.84 -9.55 6.57
CA LYS A 25 3.61 -10.89 6.04
C LYS A 25 2.18 -11.38 6.25
N CYS A 26 1.35 -10.62 6.97
CA CYS A 26 -0.04 -10.94 7.21
C CYS A 26 -0.94 -10.23 6.20
N ASP A 27 -2.06 -10.84 5.84
CA ASP A 27 -3.07 -10.21 5.00
C ASP A 27 -3.80 -9.09 5.76
N PRO A 28 -3.96 -7.89 5.16
CA PRO A 28 -3.80 -7.58 3.72
C PRO A 28 -2.46 -6.93 3.33
N CYS A 29 -1.48 -6.85 4.26
CA CYS A 29 -0.18 -6.24 4.00
C CYS A 29 0.70 -7.11 3.09
N CYS A 30 0.59 -8.43 3.16
CA CYS A 30 1.34 -9.35 2.28
C CYS A 30 1.02 -9.06 0.80
N GLU A 31 -0.27 -8.92 0.48
CA GLU A 31 -0.71 -8.56 -0.87
C GLU A 31 -0.23 -7.16 -1.29
N CYS A 32 -0.13 -6.21 -0.35
CA CYS A 32 0.47 -4.92 -0.65
C CYS A 32 1.93 -5.04 -1.09
N LEU A 33 2.71 -5.92 -0.45
CA LEU A 33 4.11 -6.15 -0.79
C LEU A 33 4.29 -6.88 -2.13
N ASP A 34 3.36 -7.77 -2.50
CA ASP A 34 3.34 -8.40 -3.83
C ASP A 34 3.11 -7.36 -4.96
N HIS A 35 2.48 -6.23 -4.62
CA HIS A 35 2.17 -5.13 -5.54
C HIS A 35 2.98 -3.86 -5.22
N GLY A 36 4.30 -3.91 -5.45
CA GLY A 36 5.22 -2.77 -5.27
C GLY A 36 5.00 -1.57 -6.22
N CYS A 37 4.12 -1.70 -7.21
CA CYS A 37 3.77 -0.60 -8.10
C CYS A 37 2.28 -0.62 -8.46
N ASN A 38 1.70 0.56 -8.63
CA ASN A 38 0.29 0.75 -8.96
C ASN A 38 0.11 1.68 -10.16
N THR A 39 -0.91 1.44 -10.97
CA THR A 39 -1.16 2.27 -12.17
C THR A 39 -1.94 3.55 -11.89
N GLN A 40 -2.45 3.69 -10.67
CA GLN A 40 -3.37 4.77 -10.29
C GLN A 40 -2.75 5.77 -9.30
N SER A 41 -1.84 5.33 -8.43
CA SER A 41 -1.13 6.20 -7.46
C SER A 41 -0.01 5.45 -6.76
N GLU A 42 0.79 6.17 -5.97
CA GLU A 42 1.83 5.64 -5.08
C GLU A 42 1.26 4.95 -3.81
N ARG A 43 -0.07 4.83 -3.67
CA ARG A 43 -0.71 4.17 -2.52
C ARG A 43 -0.66 2.64 -2.65
N PRO A 44 -0.45 1.88 -1.56
CA PRO A 44 -0.61 0.43 -1.57
C PRO A 44 -2.04 0.00 -1.96
N VAL A 45 -2.18 -1.16 -2.61
CA VAL A 45 -3.47 -1.67 -3.13
C VAL A 45 -4.55 -1.81 -2.06
N ASN A 46 -4.18 -2.24 -0.85
CA ASN A 46 -5.09 -2.42 0.28
C ASN A 46 -4.93 -1.36 1.37
N TRP A 47 -4.35 -0.20 1.03
CA TRP A 47 -4.25 0.90 1.98
C TRP A 47 -5.64 1.43 2.34
N LYS A 48 -5.87 1.60 3.63
CA LYS A 48 -7.08 2.22 4.16
C LYS A 48 -6.71 3.25 5.21
N GLU A 49 -7.34 4.41 5.09
CA GLU A 49 -7.20 5.48 6.06
C GLU A 49 -7.64 5.01 7.44
N LYS A 50 -6.82 5.25 8.46
CA LYS A 50 -7.21 5.02 9.84
C LYS A 50 -8.22 6.10 10.24
N ASN A 51 -9.51 5.79 10.13
CA ASN A 51 -10.56 6.66 10.66
C ASN A 51 -10.45 6.69 12.19
N GLU A 52 -10.32 7.90 12.75
CA GLU A 52 -10.41 8.16 14.20
C GLU A 52 -11.86 8.09 14.72
#